data_AF-A0A1S2IWU0-F1
#
_entry.id   AF-A0A1S2IWU0-F1
#
_cell.length_a   1.000
_cell.length_b   1.000
_cell.length_c   1.000
_cell.angle_alpha   90.00
_cell.angle_beta   90.00
_cell.angle_gamma   90.00
#
_symmetry.space_group_name_H-M   'P 1'
#
loop_
_entity.id
_entity.type
_entity.pdbx_description
1 polymer ?
#
loop_
_entity_poly.entity_id
_entity_poly.type
_entity_poly.pdbx_seq_one_letter_code
_entity_poly.pdbx_strand_id
1 'polypeptide(L)'
;MVDIATAFAGIVTVELAVAVLVLAHATLGLPTSVRPWVTSCATEERTGLRGLAAGAPVGVAAVVGAFSFWCLRVDGSWAWGVVTSLVMLFLGVWGEPWIHERLVREKANEPPARDVGRGHRDDADA
;
A
#
# COMPACT_ATOMS: atom_id res chain seq x y z
N MET A 1 -0.77 -36.47 -1.69
CA MET A 1 -0.17 -35.45 -0.80
C MET A 1 -0.22 -34.16 -1.58
N VAL A 2 -1.05 -33.19 -1.18
CA VAL A 2 -0.93 -31.83 -1.72
C VAL A 2 0.44 -31.34 -1.30
N ASP A 3 1.29 -31.06 -2.28
CA ASP A 3 2.68 -30.68 -2.05
C ASP A 3 2.70 -29.37 -1.26
N ILE A 4 3.44 -29.31 -0.16
CA ILE A 4 3.54 -28.11 0.71
C ILE A 4 3.96 -26.89 -0.13
N ALA A 5 4.75 -27.11 -1.18
CA ALA A 5 5.11 -26.11 -2.17
C ALA A 5 3.90 -25.52 -2.93
N THR A 6 2.87 -26.31 -3.22
CA THR A 6 1.64 -25.83 -3.88
C THR A 6 0.82 -24.93 -2.95
N ALA A 7 0.77 -25.27 -1.66
CA ALA A 7 0.10 -24.43 -0.66
C ALA A 7 0.81 -23.06 -0.51
N PHE A 8 2.14 -23.06 -0.42
CA PHE A 8 2.92 -21.82 -0.38
C PHE A 8 2.84 -21.01 -1.69
N ALA A 9 2.77 -21.66 -2.84
CA ALA A 9 2.55 -20.98 -4.12
C ALA A 9 1.21 -20.22 -4.15
N GLY A 10 0.15 -20.82 -3.60
CA GLY A 10 -1.15 -20.17 -3.46
C GLY A 10 -1.09 -18.94 -2.57
N ILE A 11 -0.45 -19.07 -1.40
CA ILE A 11 -0.25 -17.97 -0.44
C ILE A 11 0.45 -16.77 -1.11
N VAL A 12 1.60 -17.02 -1.74
CA VAL A 12 2.43 -15.96 -2.34
C VAL A 12 1.69 -15.27 -3.49
N THR A 13 0.90 -16.02 -4.27
CA THR A 13 0.07 -15.45 -5.34
C THR A 13 -0.98 -14.49 -4.78
N VAL A 14 -1.64 -14.87 -3.69
CA VAL A 14 -2.62 -14.01 -3.01
C VAL A 14 -1.94 -12.78 -2.40
N GLU A 15 -0.78 -12.95 -1.74
CA GLU A 15 0.00 -11.83 -1.19
C GLU A 15 0.37 -10.81 -2.28
N LEU A 16 0.88 -11.28 -3.42
CA LEU A 16 1.21 -10.43 -4.56
C LEU A 16 -0.01 -9.70 -5.10
N ALA A 17 -1.15 -10.38 -5.24
CA ALA A 17 -2.38 -9.76 -5.69
C ALA A 17 -2.86 -8.65 -4.73
N VAL A 18 -2.80 -8.89 -3.42
CA VAL A 18 -3.14 -7.89 -2.39
C VAL A 18 -2.19 -6.69 -2.46
N ALA A 19 -0.87 -6.93 -2.55
CA ALA A 19 0.11 -5.86 -2.64
C ALA A 19 -0.06 -5.00 -3.89
N VAL A 20 -0.36 -5.62 -5.04
CA VAL A 20 -0.67 -4.89 -6.27
C VAL A 20 -1.92 -4.03 -6.11
N LEU A 21 -2.99 -4.55 -5.49
CA LEU A 21 -4.21 -3.78 -5.26
C LEU A 21 -3.98 -2.58 -4.34
N VAL A 22 -3.21 -2.74 -3.26
CA VAL A 22 -2.83 -1.65 -2.34
C VAL A 22 -1.99 -0.59 -3.06
N LEU A 23 -0.97 -1.00 -3.81
CA LEU A 23 -0.12 -0.07 -4.56
C LEU A 23 -0.89 0.64 -5.68
N ALA A 24 -1.79 -0.06 -6.38
CA ALA A 24 -2.66 0.52 -7.39
C ALA A 24 -3.62 1.55 -6.78
N HIS A 25 -4.15 1.26 -5.59
CA HIS A 25 -4.94 2.22 -4.82
C HIS A 25 -4.17 3.50 -4.51
N ALA A 26 -2.96 3.37 -3.97
CA ALA A 26 -2.13 4.51 -3.60
C ALA A 26 -1.70 5.37 -4.80
N THR A 27 -1.47 4.77 -5.97
CA THR A 27 -0.86 5.43 -7.15
C THR A 27 -1.88 5.89 -8.20
N LEU A 28 -2.80 5.02 -8.58
CA LEU A 28 -3.74 5.25 -9.68
C LEU A 28 -5.10 5.73 -9.17
N GLY A 29 -5.45 5.40 -7.93
CA GLY A 29 -6.82 5.51 -7.43
C GLY A 29 -7.66 4.34 -7.97
N LEU A 30 -8.31 3.60 -7.07
CA LEU A 30 -9.18 2.50 -7.47
C LEU A 30 -10.59 3.00 -7.78
N PRO A 31 -11.31 2.37 -8.73
CA PRO A 31 -12.72 2.66 -8.95
C PRO A 31 -13.52 2.42 -7.66
N THR A 32 -14.54 3.25 -7.45
CA THR A 32 -15.38 3.27 -6.23
C THR A 32 -16.05 1.93 -5.92
N SER A 33 -16.21 1.05 -6.90
CA SER A 33 -16.75 -0.31 -6.72
C SER A 33 -15.75 -1.29 -6.09
N VAL A 34 -14.45 -1.13 -6.33
CA VAL A 34 -13.38 -2.02 -5.84
C VAL A 34 -12.75 -1.49 -4.56
N ARG A 35 -12.73 -0.17 -4.41
CA ARG A 35 -12.13 0.54 -3.29
C ARG A 35 -12.53 0.05 -1.88
N PRO A 36 -13.82 -0.24 -1.57
CA PRO A 36 -14.24 -0.69 -0.24
C PRO A 36 -13.67 -2.07 0.14
N TRP A 37 -13.29 -2.86 -0.87
CA TRP A 37 -12.70 -4.18 -0.69
C TRP A 37 -11.21 -4.13 -0.39
N VAL A 38 -10.56 -2.99 -0.68
CA VAL A 38 -9.11 -2.81 -0.56
C VAL A 38 -8.77 -1.93 0.63
N THR A 39 -9.52 -0.85 0.87
CA THR A 39 -9.31 0.03 2.02
C THR A 39 -10.63 0.61 2.53
N SER A 40 -10.74 0.72 3.85
CA SER A 40 -11.85 1.41 4.52
C SER A 40 -11.77 2.94 4.38
N CYS A 41 -10.64 3.47 3.92
CA CYS A 41 -10.44 4.90 3.69
C CYS A 41 -11.06 5.30 2.35
N ALA A 42 -12.40 5.35 2.33
CA ALA A 42 -13.24 5.59 1.16
C ALA A 42 -13.37 7.06 0.74
N THR A 43 -12.65 8.00 1.37
CA THR A 43 -12.82 9.45 1.15
C THR A 43 -11.87 10.11 0.14
N GLU A 44 -10.57 9.76 0.06
CA GLU A 44 -9.64 10.35 -0.95
C GLU A 44 -9.38 9.43 -2.16
N GLU A 45 -9.77 9.84 -3.38
CA GLU A 45 -9.51 9.06 -4.61
C GLU A 45 -8.01 8.84 -4.89
N ARG A 46 -7.15 9.71 -4.36
CA ARG A 46 -5.70 9.63 -4.50
C ARG A 46 -5.01 10.21 -3.27
N THR A 47 -4.32 9.35 -2.54
CA THR A 47 -3.55 9.71 -1.34
C THR A 47 -2.12 10.16 -1.68
N GLY A 48 -1.69 9.96 -2.93
CA GLY A 48 -0.39 10.39 -3.45
C GLY A 48 0.79 9.80 -2.68
N LEU A 49 1.87 10.58 -2.53
CA LEU A 49 3.14 10.14 -1.93
C LEU A 49 2.98 9.63 -0.48
N ARG A 50 1.99 10.16 0.27
CA ARG A 50 1.70 9.74 1.65
C ARG A 50 1.03 8.37 1.72
N GLY A 51 0.10 8.06 0.82
CA GLY A 51 -0.48 6.71 0.73
C GLY A 51 0.49 5.68 0.18
N LEU A 52 1.40 6.09 -0.72
CA LEU A 52 2.51 5.25 -1.16
C LEU A 52 3.43 4.86 0.00
N ALA A 53 3.73 5.80 0.92
CA ALA A 53 4.50 5.51 2.12
C ALA A 53 3.75 4.56 3.07
N ALA A 54 2.42 4.68 3.19
CA ALA A 54 1.61 3.78 4.00
C ALA A 54 1.54 2.36 3.42
N GLY A 55 1.51 2.21 2.09
CA GLY A 55 1.50 0.93 1.38
C GLY A 55 2.88 0.30 1.16
N ALA A 56 3.98 1.04 1.39
CA ALA A 56 5.34 0.55 1.20
C ALA A 56 5.68 -0.75 1.98
N PRO A 57 5.26 -0.92 3.25
CA PRO A 57 5.48 -2.17 4.00
C PRO A 57 4.82 -3.38 3.33
N VAL A 58 3.64 -3.20 2.73
CA VAL A 58 2.92 -4.26 2.00
C VAL A 58 3.70 -4.68 0.76
N GLY A 59 4.25 -3.71 0.02
CA GLY A 59 5.12 -3.98 -1.13
C GLY A 59 6.39 -4.74 -0.75
N VAL A 60 7.07 -4.32 0.32
CA VAL A 60 8.27 -5.00 0.85
C VAL A 60 7.93 -6.43 1.29
N ALA A 61 6.81 -6.62 1.99
CA ALA A 61 6.35 -7.93 2.42
C ALA A 61 6.16 -8.88 1.23
N ALA A 62 5.50 -8.43 0.16
CA ALA A 62 5.29 -9.25 -1.03
C ALA A 62 6.60 -9.64 -1.75
N VAL A 63 7.57 -8.74 -1.82
CA VAL A 63 8.90 -9.04 -2.39
C VAL A 63 9.63 -10.08 -1.53
N VAL A 64 9.60 -9.93 -0.20
CA VAL A 64 10.20 -10.88 0.74
C VAL A 64 9.52 -12.24 0.64
N GLY A 65 8.19 -12.29 0.50
CA GLY A 65 7.44 -13.53 0.33
C GLY A 65 7.77 -14.25 -0.97
N ALA A 66 7.81 -13.51 -2.09
CA ALA A 66 8.18 -14.05 -3.40
C ALA A 66 9.62 -14.59 -3.41
N PHE A 67 10.57 -13.85 -2.82
CA PHE A 67 11.96 -14.29 -2.70
C PHE A 67 12.10 -15.52 -1.81
N SER A 68 11.44 -15.52 -0.65
CA SER A 68 11.47 -16.64 0.29
C SER A 68 10.87 -17.91 -0.32
N PHE A 69 9.81 -17.78 -1.11
CA PHE A 69 9.24 -18.91 -1.85
C PHE A 69 10.15 -19.43 -2.97
N TRP A 70 10.86 -18.54 -3.65
CA TRP A 70 11.88 -18.97 -4.62
C TRP A 70 12.97 -19.80 -3.93
N CYS A 71 13.49 -19.31 -2.80
CA CYS A 71 14.50 -20.02 -2.01
C CYS A 71 13.98 -21.32 -1.39
N LEU A 72 12.68 -21.39 -1.02
CA LEU A 72 12.04 -22.60 -0.49
C LEU A 72 12.16 -23.81 -1.44
N ARG A 73 12.24 -23.58 -2.75
CA ARG A 73 12.43 -24.65 -3.74
C ARG A 73 13.81 -25.30 -3.66
N VAL A 74 14.78 -24.64 -3.03
CA VAL A 74 16.16 -25.11 -2.89
C VAL A 74 16.43 -25.59 -1.46
N ASP A 75 15.89 -24.89 -0.45
CA ASP A 75 16.03 -25.24 0.96
C ASP A 75 14.72 -24.98 1.74
N GLY A 76 14.24 -26.03 2.42
CA GLY A 76 13.00 -26.01 3.22
C GLY A 76 13.01 -25.02 4.39
N SER A 77 14.18 -24.59 4.85
CA SER A 77 14.32 -23.63 5.98
C SER A 77 13.70 -22.25 5.65
N TRP A 78 13.60 -21.89 4.37
CA TRP A 78 13.03 -20.63 3.89
C TRP A 78 11.50 -20.54 4.02
N ALA A 79 10.81 -21.60 4.45
CA ALA A 79 9.37 -21.56 4.72
C ALA A 79 9.04 -20.47 5.75
N TRP A 80 9.93 -20.25 6.73
CA TRP A 80 9.79 -19.16 7.71
C TRP A 80 9.81 -17.78 7.09
N GLY A 81 10.50 -17.58 5.96
CA GLY A 81 10.49 -16.32 5.22
C GLY A 81 9.11 -16.01 4.64
N VAL A 82 8.42 -17.01 4.09
CA VAL A 82 7.03 -16.89 3.58
C VAL A 82 6.04 -16.65 4.71
N VAL A 83 6.25 -17.27 5.88
CA VAL A 83 5.42 -16.98 7.06
C VAL A 83 5.64 -15.56 7.57
N THR A 84 6.89 -15.09 7.56
CA THR A 84 7.24 -13.74 8.02
C THR A 84 6.69 -12.66 7.09
N SER A 85 6.70 -12.89 5.76
CA SER A 85 6.06 -11.99 4.80
C SER A 85 4.56 -11.87 5.06
N LEU A 86 3.89 -12.99 5.34
CA LEU A 86 2.47 -13.03 5.66
C LEU A 86 2.14 -12.17 6.88
N VAL A 87 2.93 -12.28 7.94
CA VAL A 87 2.78 -11.47 9.15
C VAL A 87 2.98 -9.99 8.84
N MET A 88 4.01 -9.64 8.06
CA MET A 88 4.23 -8.25 7.65
C MET A 88 3.09 -7.70 6.79
N LEU A 89 2.57 -8.49 5.86
CA LEU A 89 1.46 -8.10 5.00
C LEU A 89 0.20 -7.90 5.82
N PHE A 90 -0.09 -8.79 6.77
CA PHE A 90 -1.20 -8.64 7.71
C PHE A 90 -1.09 -7.35 8.52
N LEU A 91 0.09 -7.08 9.11
CA LEU A 91 0.32 -5.86 9.88
C LEU A 91 0.23 -4.59 9.01
N GLY A 92 0.70 -4.65 7.77
CA GLY A 92 0.58 -3.56 6.81
C GLY A 92 -0.87 -3.24 6.47
N VAL A 93 -1.65 -4.27 6.11
CA VAL A 93 -3.07 -4.13 5.75
C VAL A 93 -3.91 -3.65 6.94
N TRP A 94 -3.64 -4.13 8.16
CA TRP A 94 -4.34 -3.67 9.37
C TRP A 94 -3.89 -2.30 9.87
N GLY A 95 -2.64 -1.92 9.63
CA GLY A 95 -2.08 -0.62 10.02
C GLY A 95 -2.47 0.52 9.08
N GLU A 96 -2.68 0.23 7.80
CA GLU A 96 -3.00 1.21 6.75
C GLU A 96 -4.20 2.12 7.10
N PRO A 97 -5.35 1.58 7.59
CA PRO A 97 -6.51 2.39 7.96
C PRO A 97 -6.22 3.40 9.08
N TRP A 98 -5.48 2.97 10.09
CA TRP A 98 -5.09 3.83 11.23
C TRP A 98 -4.18 4.97 10.80
N ILE A 99 -3.23 4.68 9.91
CA ILE A 99 -2.31 5.69 9.37
C ILE A 99 -3.08 6.70 8.51
N HIS A 100 -3.98 6.23 7.64
CA HIS A 100 -4.80 7.10 6.81
C HIS A 100 -5.76 7.96 7.61
N GLU A 101 -6.44 7.41 8.63
CA GLU A 101 -7.33 8.19 9.49
C GLU A 101 -6.56 9.31 10.20
N ARG A 102 -5.35 9.02 10.68
CA ARG A 102 -4.48 10.01 11.32
C ARG A 102 -4.07 11.12 10.36
N LEU A 103 -3.69 10.76 9.13
CA LEU A 103 -3.32 11.73 8.08
C LEU A 103 -4.50 12.62 7.66
N VAL A 104 -5.71 12.07 7.57
CA VAL A 104 -6.92 12.85 7.27
C VAL A 104 -7.23 13.84 8.40
N ARG A 105 -7.11 13.42 9.67
CA ARG A 105 -7.28 14.31 10.82
C ARG A 105 -6.23 15.42 10.87
N GLU A 106 -4.97 15.11 10.54
CA GLU A 106 -3.90 16.11 10.47
C GLU A 106 -4.19 17.15 9.37
N LYS A 107 -4.59 16.71 8.17
CA LYS A 107 -4.96 17.59 7.06
C LYS A 107 -6.18 18.47 7.37
N ALA A 108 -7.16 17.95 8.11
CA ALA A 108 -8.33 18.72 8.54
C ALA A 108 -8.01 19.81 9.58
N ASN A 109 -6.92 19.64 10.34
CA ASN A 109 -6.45 20.59 11.35
C ASN A 109 -5.36 21.53 10.84
N GLU A 110 -4.86 21.33 9.62
CA GLU A 110 -3.89 22.22 8.99
C GLU A 110 -4.60 23.54 8.63
N PRO A 111 -4.19 24.70 9.17
CA PRO A 111 -4.78 25.97 8.79
C PRO A 111 -4.62 26.16 7.28
N PRO A 112 -5.61 26.74 6.58
CA PRO A 112 -5.55 26.89 5.13
C PRO A 112 -4.22 27.55 4.79
N ALA A 113 -3.45 26.92 3.90
CA ALA A 113 -2.22 27.48 3.40
C ALA A 113 -2.53 28.92 2.98
N ARG A 114 -1.98 29.89 3.71
CA ARG A 114 -2.05 31.29 3.30
C ARG A 114 -1.54 31.29 1.87
N ASP A 115 -2.40 31.65 0.92
CA ASP A 115 -1.99 32.04 -0.41
C ASP A 115 -1.00 33.20 -0.26
N VAL A 116 0.28 32.86 -0.10
CA VAL A 116 1.37 33.84 -0.13
C VAL A 116 1.55 34.20 -1.59
N GLY A 117 0.74 35.16 -2.01
CA GLY A 117 1.08 36.13 -3.05
C GLY A 117 1.53 35.53 -4.38
N ARG A 118 0.61 34.97 -5.15
CA ARG A 118 0.70 35.08 -6.62
C ARG A 118 -0.09 36.30 -7.06
N GLY A 119 0.39 37.46 -6.63
CA GLY A 119 0.09 38.73 -7.30
C GLY A 119 0.70 38.66 -8.68
N HIS A 120 -0.07 38.14 -9.64
CA HIS A 120 0.20 38.28 -11.06
C HIS A 120 0.09 39.78 -11.34
N ARG A 121 1.25 40.44 -11.40
CA ARG A 121 1.36 41.82 -11.90
C ARG A 121 1.05 41.77 -13.38
N ASP A 122 -0.22 41.94 -13.71
CA ASP A 122 -0.70 42.32 -15.03
C ASP A 122 -0.45 43.82 -15.24
N ASP A 123 0.80 44.26 -15.18
CA ASP A 123 1.18 45.66 -15.45
C ASP A 123 2.60 45.69 -16.02
N ALA A 124 2.77 45.26 -17.27
CA ALA A 124 3.90 45.68 -18.09
C ALA A 124 3.51 45.61 -19.58
N ASP A 125 3.53 46.80 -20.19
CA ASP A 125 3.66 47.08 -21.62
C ASP A 125 2.35 47.33 -22.39
N ALA A 126 1.76 48.49 -22.06
CA ALA A 126 1.07 49.39 -22.99
C ALA A 126 2.07 50.41 -23.58
#